data_AF-A0A265Q2E9-F1
#
_entry.id   AF-A0A265Q2E9-F1
#
_cell.length_a   1.000
_cell.length_b   1.000
_cell.length_c   1.000
_cell.angle_alpha   90.00
_cell.angle_beta   90.00
_cell.angle_gamma   90.00
#
_symmetry.space_group_name_H-M   'P 1'
#
loop_
_entity.id
_entity.type
_entity.pdbx_description
1 polymer ?
#
loop_
_entity_poly.entity_id
_entity_poly.type
_entity_poly.pdbx_seq_one_letter_code
_entity_poly.pdbx_strand_id
1 'polypeptide(L)'
;MDIIKQLVLSFLSTIGFSVLFSSPKETLGYAGLNGSIGWTLYYITTKVFHSNITGTFFGAVTVGLLGEFLARLRKKPATIFITSGIVPLVPGAGMYYTMLAIIENDFTMAATKGVETFFIAAAIAVGIIISSGFSRSIRRVKLKD
;
A
#
# COMPACT_ATOMS: atom_id res chain seq x y z
N MET A 1 -8.13 17.08 7.99
CA MET A 1 -7.12 16.47 8.88
C MET A 1 -5.76 16.85 8.34
N ASP A 2 -4.90 17.39 9.20
CA ASP A 2 -3.58 17.88 8.81
C ASP A 2 -2.74 16.74 8.23
N ILE A 3 -2.12 16.93 7.06
CA ILE A 3 -1.29 15.93 6.36
C ILE A 3 -0.23 15.33 7.30
N ILE A 4 0.28 16.14 8.23
CA ILE A 4 1.21 15.75 9.28
C ILE A 4 0.66 14.60 10.13
N LYS A 5 -0.61 14.65 10.54
CA LYS A 5 -1.24 13.59 11.35
C LYS A 5 -1.32 12.29 10.55
N GLN A 6 -1.68 12.37 9.27
CA GLN A 6 -1.73 11.18 8.42
C GLN A 6 -0.35 10.56 8.21
N LEU A 7 0.68 11.37 8.01
CA LEU A 7 2.07 10.91 7.92
C LEU A 7 2.51 10.17 9.18
N VAL A 8 2.27 10.76 10.36
CA VAL A 8 2.69 10.16 11.64
C VAL A 8 1.91 8.86 11.91
N LEU A 9 0.59 8.87 11.71
CA LEU A 9 -0.25 7.69 11.97
C LEU A 9 0.04 6.54 11.00
N SER A 10 0.22 6.83 9.71
CA SER A 10 0.59 5.81 8.73
C SER A 10 1.98 5.25 9.00
N PHE A 11 2.94 6.08 9.38
CA PHE A 11 4.28 5.65 9.79
C PHE A 11 4.25 4.70 11.00
N LEU A 12 3.54 5.08 12.06
CA LEU A 12 3.41 4.27 13.27
C LEU A 12 2.64 2.97 13.00
N SER A 13 1.55 3.03 12.22
CA SER A 13 0.79 1.85 11.80
C SER A 13 1.69 0.86 11.07
N THR A 14 2.42 1.32 10.07
CA THR A 14 3.33 0.47 9.30
C THR A 14 4.43 -0.13 10.17
N ILE A 15 5.03 0.62 11.11
CA ILE A 15 6.00 0.07 12.07
C ILE A 15 5.35 -1.02 12.93
N GLY A 16 4.15 -0.78 13.45
CA GLY A 16 3.41 -1.76 14.25
C GLY A 16 3.20 -3.07 13.48
N PHE A 17 2.77 -2.97 12.22
CA PHE A 17 2.62 -4.15 11.35
C PHE A 17 3.98 -4.80 11.00
N SER A 18 5.04 -4.04 10.81
CA SER A 18 6.38 -4.61 10.61
C SER A 18 6.85 -5.42 11.81
N VAL A 19 6.56 -4.96 13.04
CA VAL A 19 6.84 -5.70 14.27
C VAL A 19 5.98 -6.95 14.35
N LEU A 20 4.68 -6.85 14.02
CA LEU A 20 3.74 -7.99 13.98
C LEU A 20 4.21 -9.07 12.99
N PHE A 21 4.75 -8.66 11.84
CA PHE A 21 5.33 -9.57 10.85
C PHE A 21 6.76 -10.03 11.18
N SER A 22 7.25 -9.79 12.41
CA SER A 22 8.58 -10.19 12.88
C SER A 22 9.72 -9.70 11.98
N SER A 23 9.59 -8.49 11.44
CA SER A 23 10.62 -7.88 10.60
C SER A 23 11.87 -7.53 11.43
N PRO A 24 13.09 -7.60 10.85
CA PRO A 24 14.31 -7.20 11.55
C PRO A 24 14.23 -5.77 12.11
N LYS A 25 14.73 -5.54 13.32
CA LYS A 25 14.65 -4.22 13.99
C LYS A 25 15.24 -3.08 13.14
N GLU A 26 16.30 -3.36 12.41
CA GLU A 26 16.96 -2.42 11.51
C GLU A 26 16.13 -2.01 10.27
N THR A 27 15.08 -2.77 9.92
CA THR A 27 14.21 -2.45 8.78
C THR A 27 12.96 -1.67 9.17
N LEU A 28 12.62 -1.60 10.47
CA LEU A 28 11.36 -1.02 10.95
C LEU A 28 11.18 0.45 10.53
N GLY A 29 12.20 1.29 10.75
CA GLY A 29 12.13 2.71 10.36
C GLY A 29 11.95 2.90 8.85
N TYR A 30 12.64 2.10 8.04
CA TYR A 30 12.52 2.15 6.58
C TYR A 30 11.17 1.63 6.08
N ALA A 31 10.63 0.58 6.72
CA ALA A 31 9.29 0.11 6.42
C ALA A 31 8.25 1.18 6.77
N GLY A 32 8.37 1.82 7.94
CA GLY A 32 7.54 2.96 8.33
C GLY A 32 7.54 4.09 7.29
N LEU A 33 8.72 4.49 6.81
CA LEU A 33 8.86 5.50 5.75
C LEU A 33 8.20 5.04 4.44
N ASN A 34 8.34 3.77 4.08
CA ASN A 34 7.71 3.22 2.87
C ASN A 34 6.18 3.37 2.92
N GLY A 35 5.57 2.95 4.04
CA GLY A 35 4.12 3.05 4.22
C GLY A 35 3.61 4.49 4.32
N SER A 36 4.36 5.37 4.99
CA SER A 36 3.95 6.76 5.17
C SER A 36 4.02 7.58 3.87
N ILE A 37 5.04 7.35 3.05
CA ILE A 37 5.13 7.98 1.72
C ILE A 37 4.04 7.42 0.80
N GLY A 38 3.82 6.10 0.81
CA GLY A 38 2.73 5.45 0.07
C GLY A 38 1.36 6.00 0.42
N TRP A 39 1.07 6.13 1.72
CA TRP A 39 -0.18 6.71 2.22
C TRP A 39 -0.34 8.17 1.84
N THR A 40 0.73 8.96 1.94
CA THR A 40 0.70 10.39 1.57
C THR A 40 0.37 10.56 0.10
N LEU A 41 0.97 9.74 -0.77
CA LEU A 41 0.70 9.80 -2.20
C LEU A 41 -0.71 9.32 -2.53
N TYR A 42 -1.20 8.27 -1.86
CA TYR A 42 -2.60 7.87 -1.88
C TYR A 42 -3.52 9.05 -1.54
N TYR A 43 -3.28 9.72 -0.42
CA TYR A 43 -4.14 10.82 0.04
C TYR A 43 -4.18 11.99 -0.96
N ILE A 44 -3.02 12.42 -1.46
CA ILE A 44 -2.93 13.52 -2.44
C ILE A 44 -3.65 13.14 -3.73
N THR A 45 -3.38 11.95 -4.27
CA THR A 45 -3.95 11.52 -5.55
C THR A 45 -5.46 11.24 -5.45
N THR A 46 -5.94 10.71 -4.32
CA THR A 46 -7.39 10.60 -4.06
C THR A 46 -8.06 11.97 -4.03
N LYS A 47 -7.40 13.01 -3.47
CA LYS A 47 -7.94 14.38 -3.49
C LYS A 47 -7.97 15.00 -4.88
N VAL A 48 -6.96 14.74 -5.71
CA VAL A 48 -6.90 15.28 -7.08
C VAL A 48 -7.90 14.59 -8.01
N PHE A 49 -7.93 13.25 -8.00
CA PHE A 49 -8.74 12.46 -8.93
C PHE A 49 -10.13 12.09 -8.40
N HIS A 50 -10.46 12.46 -7.15
CA HIS A 50 -11.73 12.13 -6.50
C HIS A 50 -12.05 10.63 -6.50
N SER A 51 -11.02 9.78 -6.43
CA SER A 51 -11.15 8.33 -6.52
C SER A 51 -10.21 7.62 -5.56
N ASN A 52 -10.78 6.79 -4.69
CA ASN A 52 -10.03 5.93 -3.76
C ASN A 52 -9.25 4.86 -4.53
N ILE A 53 -9.81 4.33 -5.62
CA ILE A 53 -9.18 3.29 -6.44
C ILE A 53 -7.93 3.86 -7.10
N THR A 54 -8.05 5.02 -7.76
CA THR A 54 -6.93 5.68 -8.43
C THR A 54 -5.85 6.07 -7.43
N GLY A 55 -6.24 6.62 -6.28
CA GLY A 55 -5.25 6.96 -5.27
C GLY A 55 -4.53 5.74 -4.70
N THR A 56 -5.26 4.64 -4.51
CA THR A 56 -4.67 3.39 -4.01
C THR A 56 -3.69 2.82 -5.02
N PHE A 57 -4.00 2.88 -6.31
CA PHE A 57 -3.10 2.48 -7.38
C PHE A 57 -1.76 3.24 -7.28
N PHE A 58 -1.79 4.57 -7.21
CA PHE A 58 -0.56 5.36 -7.09
C PHE A 58 0.18 5.10 -5.78
N GLY A 59 -0.55 4.99 -4.65
CA GLY A 59 0.04 4.62 -3.36
C GLY A 59 0.74 3.27 -3.41
N ALA A 60 0.11 2.24 -4.00
CA ALA A 60 0.66 0.90 -4.14
C ALA A 60 1.88 0.86 -5.07
N VAL A 61 1.85 1.61 -6.18
CA VAL A 61 3.02 1.77 -7.05
C VAL A 61 4.19 2.37 -6.27
N THR A 62 3.94 3.41 -5.46
CA THR A 62 4.98 4.03 -4.65
C THR A 62 5.54 3.09 -3.59
N VAL A 63 4.68 2.39 -2.85
CA VAL A 63 5.10 1.38 -1.86
C VAL A 63 5.94 0.28 -2.51
N GLY A 64 5.55 -0.16 -3.71
CA GLY A 64 6.28 -1.16 -4.48
C GLY A 64 7.67 -0.67 -4.91
N LEU A 65 7.74 0.50 -5.56
CA LEU A 65 9.00 1.06 -6.06
C LEU A 65 9.97 1.41 -4.92
N LEU A 66 9.48 2.03 -3.85
CA LEU A 66 10.28 2.36 -2.68
C LEU A 66 10.68 1.11 -1.92
N GLY A 67 9.79 0.12 -1.78
CA GLY A 67 10.11 -1.16 -1.15
C GLY A 67 11.24 -1.90 -1.89
N GLU A 68 11.18 -1.96 -3.22
CA GLU A 68 12.24 -2.50 -4.08
C GLU A 68 13.56 -1.72 -3.96
N PHE A 69 13.48 -0.39 -3.85
CA PHE A 69 14.65 0.46 -3.63
C PHE A 69 15.30 0.23 -2.26
N LEU A 70 14.51 0.21 -1.20
CA LEU A 70 14.96 -0.04 0.16
C LEU A 70 15.51 -1.46 0.35
N ALA A 71 14.95 -2.44 -0.37
CA ALA A 71 15.48 -3.80 -0.43
C ALA A 71 16.94 -3.84 -0.86
N ARG A 72 17.29 -3.07 -1.89
CA ARG A 72 18.66 -2.94 -2.40
C ARG A 72 19.55 -2.21 -1.41
N LEU A 73 19.07 -1.09 -0.89
CA LEU A 73 19.84 -0.26 0.05
C LEU A 73 20.17 -1.02 1.34
N ARG A 74 19.22 -1.80 1.86
CA ARG A 74 19.35 -2.54 3.13
C ARG A 74 19.78 -3.99 2.95
N LYS A 75 19.91 -4.48 1.71
CA LYS A 75 20.22 -5.88 1.38
C LYS A 75 19.27 -6.86 2.09
N LYS A 76 17.98 -6.56 2.06
CA LYS A 76 16.90 -7.38 2.65
C LYS A 76 15.85 -7.69 1.59
N PRO A 77 15.05 -8.75 1.74
CA PRO A 77 13.94 -9.04 0.84
C PRO A 77 12.98 -7.85 0.70
N ALA A 78 12.59 -7.51 -0.53
CA ALA A 78 11.66 -6.41 -0.81
C ALA A 78 10.29 -6.63 -0.16
N THR A 79 9.90 -7.90 0.00
CA THR A 79 8.67 -8.30 0.68
C THR A 79 8.53 -7.67 2.05
N ILE A 80 9.60 -7.56 2.85
CA ILE A 80 9.57 -6.95 4.19
C ILE A 80 9.02 -5.52 4.15
N PHE A 81 9.51 -4.72 3.19
CA PHE A 81 9.11 -3.32 3.04
C PHE A 81 7.73 -3.18 2.38
N ILE A 82 7.44 -4.00 1.37
CA ILE A 82 6.19 -3.93 0.61
C ILE A 82 5.00 -4.40 1.44
N THR A 83 5.11 -5.57 2.11
CA THR A 83 3.99 -6.13 2.88
C THR A 83 3.61 -5.24 4.05
N SER A 84 4.59 -4.69 4.76
CA SER A 84 4.34 -3.75 5.86
C SER A 84 3.83 -2.40 5.34
N GLY A 85 4.44 -1.89 4.27
CA GLY A 85 4.12 -0.58 3.71
C GLY A 85 2.74 -0.49 3.06
N ILE A 86 2.20 -1.61 2.57
CA ILE A 86 0.90 -1.61 1.92
C ILE A 86 -0.29 -1.70 2.87
N VAL A 87 -0.07 -2.12 4.13
CA VAL A 87 -1.16 -2.35 5.09
C VAL A 87 -2.10 -1.15 5.24
N PRO A 88 -1.62 0.11 5.34
CA PRO A 88 -2.52 1.26 5.42
C PRO A 88 -3.47 1.39 4.23
N LEU A 89 -3.06 0.93 3.05
CA LEU A 89 -3.85 1.02 1.81
C LEU A 89 -4.90 -0.09 1.67
N VAL A 90 -4.79 -1.17 2.45
CA VAL A 90 -5.68 -2.33 2.35
C VAL A 90 -7.11 -1.92 2.75
N PRO A 91 -8.15 -2.24 1.95
CA PRO A 91 -9.53 -1.81 2.20
C PRO A 91 -10.23 -2.66 3.27
N GLY A 92 -9.65 -2.77 4.47
CA GLY A 92 -10.20 -3.54 5.59
C GLY A 92 -11.61 -3.09 6.01
N ALA A 93 -11.81 -1.78 6.11
CA ALA A 93 -13.13 -1.21 6.42
C ALA A 93 -14.16 -1.51 5.32
N GLY A 94 -13.75 -1.44 4.04
CA GLY A 94 -14.61 -1.77 2.91
C GLY A 94 -15.07 -3.23 2.95
N MET A 95 -14.16 -4.16 3.27
CA MET A 95 -14.49 -5.58 3.47
C MET A 95 -15.50 -5.76 4.63
N TYR A 96 -15.25 -5.10 5.77
CA TYR A 96 -16.16 -5.16 6.92
C TYR A 96 -17.56 -4.64 6.58
N TYR A 97 -17.68 -3.46 5.96
CA TYR A 97 -18.97 -2.88 5.62
C TYR A 97 -19.71 -3.68 4.54
N THR A 98 -18.98 -4.30 3.61
CA THR A 98 -19.56 -5.22 2.63
C THR A 98 -20.22 -6.40 3.34
N MET A 99 -19.51 -7.03 4.28
CA MET A 99 -20.05 -8.17 5.03
C MET A 99 -21.22 -7.76 5.92
N LEU A 100 -21.11 -6.60 6.59
CA LEU A 100 -22.19 -6.07 7.42
C LEU A 100 -23.48 -5.87 6.61
N ALA A 101 -23.39 -5.24 5.43
CA ALA A 101 -24.53 -5.04 4.55
C ALA A 101 -25.17 -6.36 4.08
N ILE A 102 -24.37 -7.41 3.85
CA ILE A 102 -24.89 -8.74 3.53
C ILE A 102 -25.71 -9.31 4.70
N ILE A 103 -25.20 -9.19 5.93
CA ILE A 103 -25.88 -9.67 7.14
C ILE A 103 -27.19 -8.91 7.37
N GLU A 104 -27.20 -7.61 7.07
CA GLU A 104 -28.37 -6.73 7.18
C GLU A 104 -29.37 -6.88 6.01
N ASN A 105 -29.08 -7.75 5.03
CA ASN A 105 -29.84 -7.93 3.79
C ASN A 105 -29.92 -6.67 2.90
N ASP A 106 -29.03 -5.69 3.08
CA ASP A 106 -28.88 -4.54 2.19
C ASP A 106 -27.93 -4.90 1.04
N PHE A 107 -28.45 -5.64 0.06
CA PHE A 107 -27.66 -6.08 -1.09
C PHE A 107 -27.20 -4.94 -2.00
N THR A 108 -27.86 -3.80 -1.99
CA THR A 108 -27.45 -2.62 -2.78
C THR A 108 -26.19 -1.99 -2.19
N MET A 109 -26.17 -1.78 -0.86
CA MET A 109 -24.96 -1.32 -0.17
C MET A 109 -23.84 -2.37 -0.27
N ALA A 110 -24.16 -3.65 -0.08
CA ALA A 110 -23.19 -4.74 -0.21
C ALA A 110 -22.53 -4.75 -1.60
N ALA A 111 -23.31 -4.63 -2.68
CA ALA A 111 -22.77 -4.57 -4.02
C ALA A 111 -21.89 -3.33 -4.23
N THR A 112 -22.33 -2.17 -3.77
CA THR A 112 -21.59 -0.90 -3.93
C THR A 112 -20.24 -0.94 -3.20
N LYS A 113 -20.25 -1.33 -1.93
CA LYS A 113 -19.01 -1.43 -1.12
C LYS A 113 -18.14 -2.60 -1.51
N GLY A 114 -18.73 -3.73 -1.89
CA GLY A 114 -18.00 -4.91 -2.35
C GLY A 114 -17.24 -4.63 -3.64
N VAL A 115 -17.88 -3.98 -4.62
CA VAL A 115 -17.24 -3.60 -5.88
C VAL A 115 -16.13 -2.56 -5.64
N GLU A 116 -16.38 -1.51 -4.84
CA GLU A 116 -15.35 -0.53 -4.48
C GLU A 116 -14.13 -1.21 -3.83
N THR A 117 -14.37 -2.07 -2.84
CA THR A 117 -13.35 -2.83 -2.11
C THR A 117 -12.54 -3.74 -3.04
N PHE A 118 -13.24 -4.46 -3.93
CA PHE A 118 -12.61 -5.33 -4.91
C PHE A 118 -11.67 -4.57 -5.83
N PHE A 119 -12.11 -3.42 -6.37
CA PHE A 119 -11.27 -2.61 -7.25
C PHE A 119 -10.09 -1.95 -6.53
N ILE A 120 -10.24 -1.57 -5.25
CA ILE A 120 -9.11 -1.11 -4.43
C ILE A 120 -8.07 -2.24 -4.28
N ALA A 121 -8.51 -3.47 -3.98
CA ALA A 121 -7.62 -4.62 -3.88
C ALA A 121 -6.95 -4.96 -5.23
N ALA A 122 -7.69 -4.87 -6.34
CA ALA A 122 -7.14 -5.03 -7.68
C ALA A 122 -6.10 -3.96 -8.02
N ALA A 123 -6.37 -2.70 -7.68
CA ALA A 123 -5.44 -1.59 -7.86
C ALA A 123 -4.12 -1.79 -7.09
N ILE A 124 -4.21 -2.32 -5.85
CA ILE A 124 -3.03 -2.74 -5.07
C ILE A 124 -2.21 -3.79 -5.84
N ALA A 125 -2.86 -4.87 -6.28
CA ALA A 125 -2.19 -5.97 -6.96
C ALA A 125 -1.48 -5.50 -8.23
N VAL A 126 -2.17 -4.73 -9.08
CA VAL A 126 -1.62 -4.19 -10.32
C VAL A 126 -0.47 -3.21 -10.02
N GLY A 127 -0.63 -2.33 -9.03
CA GLY A 127 0.40 -1.35 -8.65
C GLY A 127 1.71 -2.02 -8.20
N ILE A 128 1.64 -3.08 -7.38
CA ILE A 128 2.81 -3.84 -6.98
C ILE A 128 3.44 -4.56 -8.19
N ILE A 129 2.64 -5.21 -9.04
CA ILE A 129 3.15 -5.93 -10.22
C ILE A 129 3.92 -4.99 -11.15
N ILE A 130 3.38 -3.80 -11.43
CA ILE A 130 4.04 -2.78 -12.24
C ILE A 130 5.36 -2.36 -11.60
N SER A 131 5.36 -2.13 -10.29
CA SER A 131 6.55 -1.71 -9.55
C SER A 131 7.68 -2.73 -9.60
N SER A 132 7.35 -4.00 -9.34
CA SER A 132 8.33 -5.09 -9.41
C SER A 132 8.79 -5.36 -10.85
N GLY A 133 7.90 -5.23 -11.85
CA GLY A 133 8.25 -5.31 -13.27
C GLY A 133 9.25 -4.22 -13.68
N PHE A 134 8.99 -2.97 -13.29
CA PHE A 134 9.87 -1.84 -13.55
C PHE A 134 11.24 -1.99 -12.85
N SER A 135 11.24 -2.40 -11.58
CA SER A 135 12.45 -2.70 -10.80
C SER A 135 13.34 -3.75 -11.49
N ARG A 136 12.73 -4.83 -12.00
CA ARG A 136 13.45 -5.89 -12.74
C ARG A 136 13.95 -5.42 -14.10
N SER A 137 13.20 -4.58 -14.81
CA SER A 137 13.60 -4.05 -16.12
C SER A 137 14.86 -3.18 -16.01
N ILE A 138 14.90 -2.27 -15.04
CA ILE A 138 16.09 -1.43 -14.77
C ILE A 138 17.31 -2.30 -14.47
N ARG A 139 17.13 -3.41 -13.75
CA ARG A 139 18.21 -4.36 -13.45
C ARG A 139 18.81 -4.99 -14.72
N ARG A 140 17.99 -5.33 -15.73
CA ARG A 140 18.49 -5.94 -16.98
C ARG A 140 19.39 -4.99 -17.77
N VAL A 141 19.12 -3.69 -17.74
CA VAL A 141 19.93 -2.68 -18.45
C VAL A 141 21.30 -2.54 -17.81
N LYS A 142 21.38 -2.50 -16.47
CA LYS A 142 22.65 -2.35 -15.72
C LYS A 142 23.59 -3.57 -15.76
N LEU A 143 23.14 -4.74 -16.20
CA LEU A 143 23.96 -5.94 -16.33
C LEU A 143 24.56 -6.10 -17.72
N LYS A 144 24.33 -5.14 -18.62
CA LYS A 144 24.77 -5.17 -20.01
C LYS A 144 25.92 -4.18 -20.31
N ASP A 145 26.40 -3.49 -19.28
CA ASP A 145 27.62 -2.69 -19.26
C ASP A 145 28.74 -3.48 -18.56
#